data_AF-A0A2E7UPN0-F1
#
_entry.id   AF-A0A2E7UPN0-F1
#
_cell.length_a   1.000
_cell.length_b   1.000
_cell.length_c   1.000
_cell.angle_alpha   90.00
_cell.angle_beta   90.00
_cell.angle_gamma   90.00
#
_symmetry.space_group_name_H-M   'P 1'
#
loop_
_entity.id
_entity.type
_entity.pdbx_description
1 polymer ?
#
loop_
_entity_poly.entity_id
_entity_poly.type
_entity_poly.pdbx_seq_one_letter_code
_entity_poly.pdbx_strand_id
1 'polypeptide(L)'
;MNRLYVAAVLSLLLSGIGCGADNASKPSSASTDSGEGASSLLETCLPTPVLPGTCGSAPVARASLIPGPGDPGFDAELDAKARRIDRVFHAFHVRGTGLNADLSVVDTPEARSLITQWVEEDDGWDFEAWSGVATTDVVDNWAKVAGAYGGVGVAADAYRYGALRDEGAACSEVAVAREQLLRSLSGLHVAVAITGTPGVIARGFASRDNPGYGQVVETTPLFDDAGNPLPEEKNNGTWREDVSGDYPNLVWEDSCSRDMLVGWAAGFGAAWEVIRSDPDIPDSVRSTLATDAAAIAASLSTVQSSGYDLEIMDADGRMTYHGLLHENSVDRYYVDTFENGPNALMALGIVGALAIAAEDETALSYVLDTLGDTRELPRIAEESAEIIDFGPGSNFSGYNMGFLGGWLSQRFVCDDAVRAQVVAGVDQGMYERPGEERQPAEQSQALYHLVALQARSSTSLWSGDGVVDDAVLDRVLADLRGFSDAPYFPESRVNCDEVEIEAGVCTALDGSTLHLLGEAGWNDTLIAEEPLPMSIRPASNYHWRSNPYQVNGDAGATAFLGAVDFRFVYWMGRFIER
;
A
#
# COMPACT_ATOMS: atom_id res chain seq x y z
N MET A 1 26.79 18.51 -10.33
CA MET A 1 26.98 19.14 -9.00
C MET A 1 26.22 18.43 -7.87
N ASN A 2 25.65 17.23 -8.09
CA ASN A 2 24.74 16.54 -7.14
C ASN A 2 25.38 15.45 -6.26
N ARG A 3 26.71 15.32 -6.18
CA ARG A 3 27.38 14.35 -5.28
C ARG A 3 27.91 14.95 -3.96
N LEU A 4 27.77 16.26 -3.76
CA LEU A 4 28.28 16.94 -2.56
C LEU A 4 27.21 17.21 -1.48
N TYR A 5 25.92 17.08 -1.79
CA TYR A 5 24.86 17.39 -0.82
C TYR A 5 24.64 16.30 0.23
N VAL A 6 24.88 15.03 -0.09
CA VAL A 6 24.77 13.93 0.89
C VAL A 6 25.90 13.97 1.93
N ALA A 7 27.03 14.61 1.62
CA ALA A 7 28.13 14.80 2.56
C ALA A 7 27.94 16.00 3.51
N ALA A 8 27.04 16.93 3.20
CA ALA A 8 26.92 18.21 3.91
C ALA A 8 26.06 18.15 5.18
N VAL A 9 25.18 17.15 5.31
CA VAL A 9 24.41 16.92 6.55
C VAL A 9 25.24 16.20 7.63
N LEU A 10 26.38 15.60 7.26
CA LEU A 10 27.22 14.81 8.18
C LEU A 10 28.31 15.60 8.94
N SER A 11 28.36 16.94 8.85
CA SER A 11 29.51 17.74 9.35
C SER A 11 29.20 18.81 10.41
N LEU A 12 28.04 18.77 11.08
CA LEU A 12 27.79 19.58 12.28
C LEU A 12 27.29 18.69 13.41
N LEU A 13 28.23 18.22 14.26
CA LEU A 13 28.04 17.95 15.70
C LEU A 13 29.34 17.34 16.27
N LEU A 14 30.34 18.19 16.48
CA LEU A 14 31.51 17.87 17.30
C LEU A 14 31.91 19.09 18.11
N SER A 15 31.39 19.20 19.33
CA SER A 15 32.13 19.71 20.49
C SER A 15 31.26 19.72 21.77
N GLY A 16 31.75 19.07 22.83
CA GLY A 16 31.54 19.57 24.20
C GLY A 16 30.93 18.65 25.26
N ILE A 17 31.67 17.62 25.69
CA ILE A 17 32.00 17.26 27.10
C ILE A 17 30.87 17.22 28.16
N GLY A 18 30.73 16.05 28.83
CA GLY A 18 30.24 15.99 30.21
C GLY A 18 30.03 14.58 30.77
N CYS A 19 31.09 13.94 31.30
CA CYS A 19 30.98 12.72 32.10
C CYS A 19 30.28 12.99 33.44
N GLY A 20 29.32 12.14 33.81
CA GLY A 20 28.74 12.08 35.15
C GLY A 20 28.01 10.76 35.36
N ALA A 21 28.70 9.80 35.98
CA ALA A 21 28.10 8.57 36.48
C ALA A 21 27.49 8.84 37.86
N ASP A 22 26.26 8.38 38.10
CA ASP A 22 25.81 8.03 39.45
C ASP A 22 24.72 6.95 39.42
N ASN A 23 25.01 5.89 40.17
CA ASN A 23 24.17 4.74 40.46
C ASN A 23 23.03 5.12 41.43
N ALA A 24 21.81 4.68 41.16
CA ALA A 24 20.79 4.54 42.19
C ALA A 24 19.90 3.32 41.94
N SER A 25 20.19 2.24 42.66
CA SER A 25 19.34 1.06 42.79
C SER A 25 18.07 1.40 43.59
N LYS A 26 16.89 1.19 43.01
CA LYS A 26 15.61 1.18 43.74
C LYS A 26 15.27 -0.25 44.18
N PRO A 27 14.82 -0.47 45.43
CA PRO A 27 14.37 -1.78 45.89
C PRO A 27 12.93 -2.05 45.42
N SER A 28 12.70 -3.26 44.93
CA SER A 28 11.38 -3.79 44.60
C SER A 28 10.64 -4.18 45.86
N SER A 29 9.47 -3.57 46.08
CA SER A 29 8.49 -4.07 47.04
C SER A 29 7.41 -4.84 46.27
N ALA A 30 7.52 -6.17 46.29
CA ALA A 30 6.47 -7.05 45.82
C ALA A 30 5.23 -6.91 46.72
N SER A 31 4.20 -6.27 46.17
CA SER A 31 2.82 -6.37 46.67
C SER A 31 2.17 -7.54 45.95
N THR A 32 1.78 -8.55 46.71
CA THR A 32 0.96 -9.67 46.25
C THR A 32 -0.48 -9.21 46.31
N ASP A 33 -0.97 -8.63 45.21
CA ASP A 33 -2.39 -8.37 45.06
C ASP A 33 -3.07 -9.55 44.37
N SER A 34 -4.20 -9.95 44.93
CA SER A 34 -4.96 -11.14 44.59
C SER A 34 -5.71 -10.92 43.28
N GLY A 35 -5.39 -11.75 42.29
CA GLY A 35 -5.87 -11.68 40.91
C GLY A 35 -7.37 -11.44 40.73
N GLU A 36 -7.70 -10.22 40.33
CA GLU A 36 -8.64 -10.00 39.24
C GLU A 36 -8.04 -10.65 37.98
N GLY A 37 -8.80 -11.50 37.29
CA GLY A 37 -8.29 -12.20 36.11
C GLY A 37 -7.86 -11.19 35.06
N ALA A 38 -6.56 -11.10 34.78
CA ALA A 38 -6.06 -10.27 33.70
C ALA A 38 -6.76 -10.68 32.41
N SER A 39 -7.52 -9.76 31.83
CA SER A 39 -8.12 -9.92 30.50
C SER A 39 -6.99 -10.15 29.50
N SER A 40 -7.18 -11.08 28.58
CA SER A 40 -6.15 -11.39 27.59
C SER A 40 -5.94 -10.20 26.64
N LEU A 41 -4.74 -10.02 26.08
CA LEU A 41 -4.49 -8.92 25.13
C LEU A 41 -5.43 -9.01 23.92
N LEU A 42 -5.83 -10.22 23.50
CA LEU A 42 -6.82 -10.39 22.43
C LEU A 42 -8.20 -9.88 22.83
N GLU A 43 -8.62 -10.09 24.08
CA GLU A 43 -9.91 -9.60 24.56
C GLU A 43 -9.96 -8.06 24.56
N THR A 44 -8.83 -7.40 24.83
CA THR A 44 -8.74 -5.94 24.83
C THR A 44 -8.47 -5.35 23.44
N CYS A 45 -7.62 -5.99 22.64
CA CYS A 45 -7.15 -5.45 21.37
C CYS A 45 -7.98 -5.88 20.18
N LEU A 46 -8.80 -6.92 20.24
CA LEU A 46 -9.65 -7.25 19.11
C LEU A 46 -10.96 -6.46 19.18
N PRO A 47 -11.37 -5.77 18.09
CA PRO A 47 -12.66 -5.10 18.05
C PRO A 47 -13.80 -6.12 18.21
N THR A 48 -14.94 -5.63 18.68
CA THR A 48 -16.15 -6.45 18.76
C THR A 48 -16.55 -6.92 17.36
N PRO A 49 -16.81 -8.22 17.14
CA PRO A 49 -17.32 -8.72 15.87
C PRO A 49 -18.58 -7.96 15.42
N VAL A 50 -18.50 -7.33 14.24
CA VAL A 50 -19.68 -6.77 13.56
C VAL A 50 -20.28 -7.87 12.69
N LEU A 51 -21.59 -8.12 12.84
CA LEU A 51 -22.26 -9.09 11.99
C LEU A 51 -22.31 -8.55 10.55
N PRO A 52 -21.90 -9.35 9.55
CA PRO A 52 -22.03 -9.00 8.14
C PRO A 52 -23.47 -8.62 7.77
N GLY A 53 -23.63 -7.64 6.88
CA GLY A 53 -24.92 -7.31 6.29
C GLY A 53 -25.45 -8.42 5.38
N THR A 54 -26.75 -8.32 5.05
CA THR A 54 -27.40 -9.26 4.13
C THR A 54 -27.55 -8.66 2.74
N CYS A 55 -27.02 -9.34 1.72
CA CYS A 55 -27.22 -8.96 0.32
C CYS A 55 -28.70 -9.02 -0.08
N GLY A 56 -29.09 -8.28 -1.12
CA GLY A 56 -30.44 -8.29 -1.69
C GLY A 56 -31.50 -7.60 -0.82
N SER A 57 -31.08 -6.86 0.20
CA SER A 57 -31.96 -6.13 1.12
C SER A 57 -32.37 -4.73 0.62
N ALA A 58 -31.99 -4.40 -0.62
CA ALA A 58 -31.99 -3.04 -1.18
C ALA A 58 -30.91 -2.15 -0.53
N PRO A 59 -30.52 -1.03 -1.17
CA PRO A 59 -29.47 -0.16 -0.64
C PRO A 59 -29.72 0.27 0.81
N VAL A 60 -28.74 0.00 1.66
CA VAL A 60 -28.71 0.42 3.07
C VAL A 60 -27.71 1.56 3.23
N ALA A 61 -28.11 2.61 3.94
CA ALA A 61 -27.21 3.70 4.32
C ALA A 61 -26.20 3.20 5.36
N ARG A 62 -24.91 3.31 5.07
CA ARG A 62 -23.82 2.91 5.99
C ARG A 62 -23.17 4.09 6.69
N ALA A 63 -23.47 5.31 6.22
CA ALA A 63 -22.73 6.50 6.63
C ALA A 63 -21.22 6.31 6.48
N SER A 64 -20.76 5.76 5.34
CA SER A 64 -19.34 5.60 5.04
C SER A 64 -18.69 6.94 4.65
N LEU A 65 -17.36 7.03 4.76
CA LEU A 65 -16.61 8.25 4.45
C LEU A 65 -16.94 8.76 3.04
N ILE A 66 -16.87 7.88 2.05
CA ILE A 66 -17.40 8.10 0.69
C ILE A 66 -18.82 7.52 0.65
N PRO A 67 -19.88 8.34 0.43
CA PRO A 67 -21.27 7.88 0.46
C PRO A 67 -21.57 6.73 -0.53
N GLY A 68 -22.28 5.69 -0.05
CA GLY A 68 -22.80 4.60 -0.88
C GLY A 68 -24.24 4.83 -1.39
N PRO A 69 -24.83 3.91 -2.16
CA PRO A 69 -26.14 4.07 -2.80
C PRO A 69 -27.31 4.34 -1.85
N GLY A 70 -27.19 3.95 -0.58
CA GLY A 70 -28.16 4.26 0.46
C GLY A 70 -27.94 5.61 1.15
N ASP A 71 -26.77 6.21 0.98
CA ASP A 71 -26.34 7.40 1.70
C ASP A 71 -26.64 8.72 0.96
N PRO A 72 -26.91 9.82 1.68
CA PRO A 72 -26.94 11.14 1.09
C PRO A 72 -25.58 11.52 0.47
N GLY A 73 -25.60 12.14 -0.71
CA GLY A 73 -24.37 12.54 -1.40
C GLY A 73 -23.74 11.45 -2.25
N PHE A 74 -24.41 10.30 -2.45
CA PHE A 74 -23.98 9.26 -3.38
C PHE A 74 -23.69 9.81 -4.78
N ASP A 75 -22.48 9.54 -5.26
CA ASP A 75 -22.02 9.89 -6.61
C ASP A 75 -22.15 8.68 -7.54
N ALA A 76 -23.28 8.60 -8.24
CA ALA A 76 -23.57 7.49 -9.14
C ALA A 76 -22.63 7.41 -10.36
N GLU A 77 -22.05 8.54 -10.79
CA GLU A 77 -21.10 8.56 -11.91
C GLU A 77 -19.76 7.98 -11.48
N LEU A 78 -19.28 8.35 -10.28
CA LEU A 78 -18.08 7.78 -9.69
C LEU A 78 -18.23 6.28 -9.40
N ASP A 79 -19.40 5.84 -8.93
CA ASP A 79 -19.70 4.41 -8.71
C ASP A 79 -19.70 3.62 -10.02
N ALA A 80 -20.31 4.17 -11.08
CA ALA A 80 -20.28 3.56 -12.40
C ALA A 80 -18.85 3.45 -12.96
N LYS A 81 -18.02 4.48 -12.74
CA LYS A 81 -16.59 4.46 -13.09
C LYS A 81 -15.85 3.36 -12.32
N ALA A 82 -16.04 3.28 -11.00
CA ALA A 82 -15.43 2.25 -10.17
C ALA A 82 -15.80 0.84 -10.65
N ARG A 83 -17.07 0.62 -10.99
CA ARG A 83 -17.53 -0.65 -11.57
C ARG A 83 -16.83 -0.99 -12.89
N ARG A 84 -16.69 -0.04 -13.83
CA ARG A 84 -15.97 -0.27 -15.10
C ARG A 84 -14.50 -0.61 -14.86
N ILE A 85 -13.84 0.10 -13.94
CA ILE A 85 -12.46 -0.17 -13.53
C ILE A 85 -12.34 -1.58 -12.94
N ASP A 86 -13.20 -1.97 -12.01
CA ASP A 86 -13.19 -3.32 -11.43
C ASP A 86 -13.39 -4.41 -12.48
N ARG A 87 -14.30 -4.20 -13.44
CA ARG A 87 -14.54 -5.15 -14.54
C ARG A 87 -13.28 -5.37 -15.36
N VAL A 88 -12.65 -4.29 -15.81
CA VAL A 88 -11.38 -4.36 -16.56
C VAL A 88 -10.27 -5.01 -15.72
N PHE A 89 -10.15 -4.61 -14.46
CA PHE A 89 -9.16 -5.15 -13.54
C PHE A 89 -9.28 -6.67 -13.38
N HIS A 90 -10.49 -7.18 -13.13
CA HIS A 90 -10.68 -8.62 -12.94
C HIS A 90 -10.68 -9.44 -14.23
N ALA A 91 -11.04 -8.86 -15.36
CA ALA A 91 -10.97 -9.56 -16.65
C ALA A 91 -9.52 -9.72 -17.15
N PHE A 92 -8.66 -8.72 -16.91
CA PHE A 92 -7.32 -8.67 -17.50
C PHE A 92 -6.19 -8.69 -16.48
N HIS A 93 -6.20 -7.79 -15.49
CA HIS A 93 -5.04 -7.49 -14.65
C HIS A 93 -4.71 -8.54 -13.61
N VAL A 94 -5.68 -9.35 -13.19
CA VAL A 94 -5.48 -10.43 -12.20
C VAL A 94 -5.37 -11.81 -12.83
N ARG A 95 -5.50 -11.89 -14.16
CA ARG A 95 -5.50 -13.16 -14.88
C ARG A 95 -4.13 -13.83 -14.70
N GLY A 96 -4.09 -14.95 -13.98
CA GLY A 96 -2.90 -15.79 -13.80
C GLY A 96 -2.41 -15.89 -12.36
N THR A 97 -2.46 -14.82 -11.59
CA THR A 97 -1.96 -14.78 -10.20
C THR A 97 -3.05 -14.51 -9.18
N GLY A 98 -4.23 -14.06 -9.61
CA GLY A 98 -5.28 -13.54 -8.71
C GLY A 98 -4.95 -12.16 -8.14
N LEU A 99 -3.80 -11.57 -8.49
CA LEU A 99 -3.34 -10.26 -8.01
C LEU A 99 -2.99 -9.36 -9.19
N ASN A 100 -2.95 -8.04 -8.97
CA ASN A 100 -2.73 -7.09 -10.06
C ASN A 100 -1.37 -7.29 -10.74
N ALA A 101 -1.38 -7.18 -12.07
CA ALA A 101 -0.21 -7.01 -12.91
C ALA A 101 -0.41 -5.82 -13.85
N ASP A 102 0.67 -5.13 -14.16
CA ASP A 102 0.69 -4.16 -15.27
C ASP A 102 0.72 -4.91 -16.60
N LEU A 103 0.02 -4.39 -17.59
CA LEU A 103 -0.16 -5.07 -18.87
C LEU A 103 0.33 -4.22 -20.04
N SER A 104 0.69 -4.89 -21.12
CA SER A 104 0.72 -4.30 -22.46
C SER A 104 -0.32 -4.98 -23.34
N VAL A 105 -1.09 -4.18 -24.07
CA VAL A 105 -1.98 -4.68 -25.11
C VAL A 105 -1.21 -4.93 -26.40
N VAL A 106 -1.67 -5.91 -27.17
CA VAL A 106 -1.19 -6.15 -28.53
C VAL A 106 -1.28 -4.83 -29.32
N ASP A 107 -0.17 -4.45 -29.99
CA ASP A 107 -0.04 -3.21 -30.76
C ASP A 107 -0.87 -3.23 -32.06
N THR A 108 -2.19 -3.27 -31.89
CA THR A 108 -3.19 -3.26 -32.96
C THR A 108 -4.39 -2.42 -32.52
N PRO A 109 -4.92 -1.53 -33.38
CA PRO A 109 -6.14 -0.78 -33.09
C PRO A 109 -7.33 -1.67 -32.74
N GLU A 110 -7.38 -2.88 -33.31
CA GLU A 110 -8.45 -3.85 -33.10
C GLU A 110 -8.52 -4.34 -31.64
N ALA A 111 -7.38 -4.66 -31.02
CA ALA A 111 -7.34 -5.13 -29.63
C ALA A 111 -7.88 -4.07 -28.66
N ARG A 112 -7.40 -2.82 -28.79
CA ARG A 112 -7.88 -1.69 -27.98
C ARG A 112 -9.36 -1.41 -28.22
N SER A 113 -9.78 -1.39 -29.48
CA SER A 113 -11.18 -1.13 -29.85
C SER A 113 -12.13 -2.20 -29.28
N LEU A 114 -11.72 -3.47 -29.28
CA LEU A 114 -12.52 -4.56 -28.75
C LEU A 114 -12.69 -4.48 -27.23
N ILE A 115 -11.62 -4.12 -26.51
CA ILE A 115 -11.68 -3.90 -25.05
C ILE A 115 -12.58 -2.68 -24.74
N THR A 116 -12.42 -1.57 -25.48
CA THR A 116 -13.27 -0.39 -25.32
C THR A 116 -14.74 -0.70 -25.57
N GLN A 117 -15.08 -1.40 -26.66
CA GLN A 117 -16.46 -1.81 -26.96
C GLN A 117 -17.06 -2.67 -25.84
N TRP A 118 -16.31 -3.63 -25.28
CA TRP A 118 -16.81 -4.43 -24.16
C TRP A 118 -17.16 -3.58 -22.93
N VAL A 119 -16.34 -2.59 -22.62
CA VAL A 119 -16.57 -1.70 -21.48
C VAL A 119 -17.77 -0.78 -21.72
N GLU A 120 -17.99 -0.32 -22.96
CA GLU A 120 -19.07 0.60 -23.33
C GLU A 120 -20.42 -0.08 -23.60
N GLU A 121 -20.42 -1.28 -24.17
CA GLU A 121 -21.64 -1.95 -24.69
C GLU A 121 -22.17 -3.08 -23.80
N ASP A 122 -21.40 -3.56 -22.83
CA ASP A 122 -21.75 -4.66 -21.92
C ASP A 122 -21.49 -4.27 -20.47
N ASP A 123 -22.24 -4.85 -19.53
CA ASP A 123 -22.11 -4.64 -18.07
C ASP A 123 -21.65 -5.90 -17.32
N GLY A 124 -21.35 -6.97 -18.06
CA GLY A 124 -20.90 -8.26 -17.55
C GLY A 124 -19.41 -8.32 -17.23
N TRP A 125 -19.00 -9.38 -16.54
CA TRP A 125 -17.64 -9.56 -16.02
C TRP A 125 -16.71 -10.37 -16.92
N ASP A 126 -17.26 -10.99 -17.99
CA ASP A 126 -16.54 -11.96 -18.81
C ASP A 126 -16.33 -11.43 -20.24
N PHE A 127 -15.17 -10.84 -20.46
CA PHE A 127 -14.74 -10.33 -21.77
C PHE A 127 -14.70 -11.43 -22.84
N GLU A 128 -14.26 -12.65 -22.50
CA GLU A 128 -14.11 -13.73 -23.48
C GLU A 128 -15.47 -14.28 -23.91
N ALA A 129 -16.40 -14.42 -22.98
CA ALA A 129 -17.76 -14.83 -23.29
C ALA A 129 -18.48 -13.79 -24.16
N TRP A 130 -18.23 -12.50 -23.94
CA TRP A 130 -18.82 -11.41 -24.74
C TRP A 130 -18.19 -11.32 -26.14
N SER A 131 -16.85 -11.28 -26.22
CA SER A 131 -16.13 -11.04 -27.47
C SER A 131 -15.94 -12.29 -28.33
N GLY A 132 -15.96 -13.48 -27.73
CA GLY A 132 -15.50 -14.73 -28.34
C GLY A 132 -13.99 -14.79 -28.58
N VAL A 133 -13.21 -13.87 -28.00
CA VAL A 133 -11.75 -13.74 -28.16
C VAL A 133 -11.08 -14.00 -26.82
N ALA A 134 -9.99 -14.77 -26.83
CA ALA A 134 -9.22 -15.01 -25.60
C ALA A 134 -8.50 -13.73 -25.18
N THR A 135 -8.38 -13.45 -23.88
CA THR A 135 -7.67 -12.23 -23.45
C THR A 135 -6.19 -12.26 -23.84
N THR A 136 -5.59 -13.45 -23.95
CA THR A 136 -4.21 -13.64 -24.44
C THR A 136 -4.03 -13.28 -25.91
N ASP A 137 -5.12 -13.09 -26.66
CA ASP A 137 -5.08 -12.61 -28.04
C ASP A 137 -5.12 -11.07 -28.14
N VAL A 138 -5.44 -10.37 -27.04
CA VAL A 138 -5.50 -8.89 -26.99
C VAL A 138 -4.48 -8.27 -26.02
N VAL A 139 -3.85 -9.07 -25.17
CA VAL A 139 -2.76 -8.67 -24.26
C VAL A 139 -1.53 -9.50 -24.59
N ASP A 140 -0.39 -8.83 -24.83
CA ASP A 140 0.85 -9.48 -25.27
C ASP A 140 1.89 -9.62 -24.16
N ASN A 141 1.70 -8.92 -23.03
CA ASN A 141 2.60 -9.00 -21.90
C ASN A 141 1.87 -8.72 -20.59
N TRP A 142 1.89 -9.71 -19.69
CA TRP A 142 1.66 -9.55 -18.26
C TRP A 142 2.99 -9.30 -17.57
N ALA A 143 3.11 -8.17 -16.88
CA ALA A 143 4.20 -7.93 -15.96
C ALA A 143 4.06 -8.80 -14.69
N LYS A 144 4.99 -8.63 -13.76
CA LYS A 144 4.88 -9.24 -12.44
C LYS A 144 3.83 -8.56 -11.58
N VAL A 145 3.29 -9.31 -10.62
CA VAL A 145 2.72 -8.74 -9.41
C VAL A 145 3.86 -8.09 -8.63
N ALA A 146 3.65 -6.89 -8.09
CA ALA A 146 4.60 -6.22 -7.19
C ALA A 146 3.91 -5.92 -5.86
N GLY A 147 4.52 -6.25 -4.73
CA GLY A 147 3.85 -6.28 -3.44
C GLY A 147 3.18 -4.98 -2.98
N ALA A 148 3.75 -3.84 -3.34
CA ALA A 148 3.19 -2.53 -3.03
C ALA A 148 1.76 -2.40 -3.57
N TYR A 149 1.52 -2.90 -4.78
CA TYR A 149 0.23 -2.84 -5.47
C TYR A 149 -0.57 -4.11 -5.26
N GLY A 150 0.11 -5.26 -5.15
CA GLY A 150 -0.47 -6.58 -4.94
C GLY A 150 -1.36 -6.59 -3.71
N GLY A 151 -0.80 -6.19 -2.57
CA GLY A 151 -1.56 -6.18 -1.33
C GLY A 151 -2.62 -5.08 -1.29
N VAL A 152 -2.36 -3.91 -1.89
CA VAL A 152 -3.37 -2.85 -2.06
C VAL A 152 -4.53 -3.31 -2.95
N GLY A 153 -4.27 -4.13 -3.96
CA GLY A 153 -5.29 -4.78 -4.78
C GLY A 153 -6.14 -5.79 -3.99
N VAL A 154 -5.51 -6.60 -3.13
CA VAL A 154 -6.24 -7.47 -2.19
C VAL A 154 -7.12 -6.65 -1.27
N ALA A 155 -6.61 -5.55 -0.72
CA ALA A 155 -7.35 -4.67 0.16
C ALA A 155 -8.54 -4.01 -0.55
N ALA A 156 -8.37 -3.59 -1.82
CA ALA A 156 -9.46 -3.09 -2.63
C ALA A 156 -10.57 -4.14 -2.84
N ASP A 157 -10.20 -5.40 -3.13
CA ASP A 157 -11.18 -6.49 -3.29
C ASP A 157 -11.90 -6.82 -1.98
N ALA A 158 -11.17 -6.76 -0.86
CA ALA A 158 -11.75 -6.95 0.47
C ALA A 158 -12.79 -5.87 0.76
N TYR A 159 -12.40 -4.60 0.66
CA TYR A 159 -13.32 -3.50 0.93
C TYR A 159 -14.47 -3.41 -0.07
N ARG A 160 -14.26 -3.77 -1.34
CA ARG A 160 -15.34 -3.90 -2.31
C ARG A 160 -16.36 -4.94 -1.89
N TYR A 161 -15.90 -6.14 -1.53
CA TYR A 161 -16.79 -7.19 -1.05
C TYR A 161 -17.54 -6.76 0.21
N GLY A 162 -16.83 -6.24 1.21
CA GLY A 162 -17.44 -5.75 2.45
C GLY A 162 -18.47 -4.65 2.22
N ALA A 163 -18.13 -3.64 1.41
CA ALA A 163 -19.03 -2.52 1.10
C ALA A 163 -20.32 -3.02 0.43
N LEU A 164 -20.19 -3.79 -0.66
CA LEU A 164 -21.36 -4.31 -1.38
C LEU A 164 -22.23 -5.23 -0.52
N ARG A 165 -21.61 -6.09 0.29
CA ARG A 165 -22.31 -6.99 1.22
C ARG A 165 -23.14 -6.21 2.24
N ASP A 166 -22.52 -5.22 2.86
CA ASP A 166 -23.09 -4.49 3.99
C ASP A 166 -24.07 -3.38 3.55
N GLU A 167 -23.91 -2.85 2.33
CA GLU A 167 -24.86 -1.91 1.71
C GLU A 167 -26.11 -2.59 1.13
N GLY A 168 -26.25 -3.92 1.24
CA GLY A 168 -27.42 -4.63 0.75
C GLY A 168 -27.49 -4.75 -0.77
N ALA A 169 -26.35 -4.69 -1.46
CA ALA A 169 -26.27 -4.83 -2.92
C ALA A 169 -26.84 -6.17 -3.42
N ALA A 170 -27.09 -6.28 -4.73
CA ALA A 170 -27.63 -7.51 -5.32
C ALA A 170 -26.74 -8.73 -5.00
N CYS A 171 -27.35 -9.84 -4.55
CA CYS A 171 -26.59 -11.02 -4.14
C CYS A 171 -25.71 -11.63 -5.23
N SER A 172 -26.06 -11.46 -6.51
CA SER A 172 -25.20 -11.86 -7.63
C SER A 172 -23.90 -11.05 -7.69
N GLU A 173 -23.98 -9.75 -7.44
CA GLU A 173 -22.80 -8.87 -7.41
C GLU A 173 -21.93 -9.13 -6.19
N VAL A 174 -22.55 -9.35 -5.02
CA VAL A 174 -21.83 -9.75 -3.80
C VAL A 174 -21.14 -11.10 -3.99
N ALA A 175 -21.78 -12.06 -4.67
CA ALA A 175 -21.17 -13.35 -4.96
C ALA A 175 -19.94 -13.22 -5.89
N VAL A 176 -20.00 -12.35 -6.91
CA VAL A 176 -18.85 -12.05 -7.78
C VAL A 176 -17.72 -11.39 -6.98
N ALA A 177 -18.05 -10.39 -6.16
CA ALA A 177 -17.06 -9.72 -5.29
C ALA A 177 -16.37 -10.69 -4.34
N ARG A 178 -17.13 -11.62 -3.76
CA ARG A 178 -16.60 -12.69 -2.90
C ARG A 178 -15.64 -13.61 -3.66
N GLU A 179 -16.03 -14.05 -4.85
CA GLU A 179 -15.16 -14.92 -5.68
C GLU A 179 -13.85 -14.21 -6.05
N GLN A 180 -13.93 -12.92 -6.38
CA GLN A 180 -12.77 -12.08 -6.65
C GLN A 180 -11.86 -11.97 -5.41
N LEU A 181 -12.40 -11.66 -4.23
CA LEU A 181 -11.65 -11.64 -2.99
C LEU A 181 -10.98 -12.99 -2.69
N LEU A 182 -11.70 -14.11 -2.85
CA LEU A 182 -11.13 -15.44 -2.61
C LEU A 182 -9.95 -15.74 -3.54
N ARG A 183 -10.00 -15.30 -4.82
CA ARG A 183 -8.84 -15.39 -5.72
C ARG A 183 -7.68 -14.53 -5.24
N SER A 184 -7.94 -13.32 -4.78
CA SER A 184 -6.91 -12.41 -4.28
C SER A 184 -6.27 -12.91 -2.98
N LEU A 185 -7.05 -13.53 -2.08
CA LEU A 185 -6.52 -14.20 -0.88
C LEU A 185 -5.67 -15.42 -1.22
N SER A 186 -6.06 -16.19 -2.24
CA SER A 186 -5.20 -17.27 -2.75
C SER A 186 -3.89 -16.71 -3.31
N GLY A 187 -3.93 -15.60 -4.04
CA GLY A 187 -2.73 -14.93 -4.55
C GLY A 187 -1.85 -14.35 -3.43
N LEU A 188 -2.45 -13.79 -2.37
CA LEU A 188 -1.72 -13.31 -1.20
C LEU A 188 -0.98 -14.46 -0.50
N HIS A 189 -1.64 -15.61 -0.34
CA HIS A 189 -1.00 -16.81 0.21
C HIS A 189 0.18 -17.28 -0.66
N VAL A 190 0.02 -17.27 -1.99
CA VAL A 190 1.10 -17.61 -2.93
C VAL A 190 2.34 -16.74 -2.70
N ALA A 191 2.17 -15.44 -2.41
CA ALA A 191 3.28 -14.52 -2.17
C ALA A 191 4.17 -14.97 -1.00
N VAL A 192 3.61 -15.65 0.00
CA VAL A 192 4.33 -16.20 1.15
C VAL A 192 4.81 -17.62 0.85
N ALA A 193 3.89 -18.47 0.40
CA ALA A 193 4.15 -19.90 0.24
C ALA A 193 5.23 -20.21 -0.80
N ILE A 194 5.27 -19.49 -1.93
CA ILE A 194 6.21 -19.75 -3.04
C ILE A 194 7.69 -19.66 -2.64
N THR A 195 7.98 -18.95 -1.55
CA THR A 195 9.33 -18.77 -1.00
C THR A 195 9.87 -20.02 -0.31
N GLY A 196 8.97 -20.96 0.05
CA GLY A 196 9.29 -22.17 0.79
C GLY A 196 9.77 -21.94 2.23
N THR A 197 9.79 -20.69 2.71
CA THR A 197 10.36 -20.31 4.01
C THR A 197 9.31 -19.54 4.83
N PRO A 198 8.89 -20.05 6.01
CA PRO A 198 7.96 -19.34 6.86
C PRO A 198 8.45 -17.94 7.23
N GLY A 199 7.56 -16.94 7.16
CA GLY A 199 7.88 -15.56 7.49
C GLY A 199 8.66 -14.78 6.43
N VAL A 200 8.91 -15.40 5.27
CA VAL A 200 9.44 -14.74 4.07
C VAL A 200 8.29 -14.50 3.10
N ILE A 201 8.29 -13.34 2.45
CA ILE A 201 7.30 -12.98 1.44
C ILE A 201 8.01 -12.49 0.18
N ALA A 202 7.49 -12.89 -0.98
CA ALA A 202 8.03 -12.48 -2.27
C ALA A 202 7.89 -10.97 -2.48
N ARG A 203 8.88 -10.39 -3.17
CA ARG A 203 8.78 -9.02 -3.71
C ARG A 203 7.67 -8.93 -4.75
N GLY A 204 7.53 -9.99 -5.53
CA GLY A 204 6.59 -10.12 -6.62
C GLY A 204 6.66 -11.51 -7.24
N PHE A 205 5.69 -11.84 -8.10
CA PHE A 205 5.69 -13.11 -8.83
C PHE A 205 4.90 -12.97 -10.14
N ALA A 206 5.16 -13.88 -11.07
CA ALA A 206 4.54 -13.90 -12.39
C ALA A 206 4.19 -15.33 -12.81
N SER A 207 3.09 -15.46 -13.56
CA SER A 207 2.70 -16.75 -14.14
C SER A 207 3.44 -17.02 -15.44
N ARG A 208 3.87 -18.27 -15.61
CA ARG A 208 4.42 -18.79 -16.87
C ARG A 208 3.34 -19.12 -17.90
N ASP A 209 2.08 -19.21 -17.46
CA ASP A 209 0.95 -19.59 -18.32
C ASP A 209 0.45 -18.42 -19.18
N ASN A 210 0.81 -17.18 -18.83
CA ASN A 210 0.50 -15.98 -19.59
C ASN A 210 1.73 -15.47 -20.35
N PRO A 211 1.53 -14.80 -21.51
CA PRO A 211 2.63 -14.13 -22.19
C PRO A 211 3.17 -12.99 -21.31
N GLY A 212 4.49 -12.79 -21.31
CA GLY A 212 5.15 -11.71 -20.57
C GLY A 212 6.22 -12.20 -19.60
N TYR A 213 6.35 -11.52 -18.45
CA TYR A 213 7.49 -11.64 -17.53
C TYR A 213 7.78 -13.08 -17.13
N GLY A 214 6.77 -13.85 -16.71
CA GLY A 214 6.98 -15.21 -16.22
C GLY A 214 7.61 -16.17 -17.24
N GLN A 215 7.42 -15.93 -18.54
CA GLN A 215 7.96 -16.76 -19.62
C GLN A 215 9.39 -16.40 -20.02
N VAL A 216 9.81 -15.15 -19.78
CA VAL A 216 11.06 -14.61 -20.34
C VAL A 216 12.16 -14.40 -19.32
N VAL A 217 11.85 -14.46 -18.02
CA VAL A 217 12.86 -14.25 -16.96
C VAL A 217 13.77 -15.45 -16.79
N GLU A 218 15.06 -15.18 -16.59
CA GLU A 218 16.04 -16.18 -16.17
C GLU A 218 16.02 -16.29 -14.64
N THR A 219 15.86 -17.52 -14.14
CA THR A 219 15.83 -17.80 -12.71
C THR A 219 17.22 -18.19 -12.19
N THR A 220 17.49 -17.83 -10.95
CA THR A 220 18.71 -18.18 -10.22
C THR A 220 18.35 -19.03 -9.00
N PRO A 221 18.99 -20.19 -8.75
CA PRO A 221 18.78 -20.96 -7.53
C PRO A 221 19.11 -20.15 -6.27
N LEU A 222 18.46 -20.44 -5.13
CA LEU A 222 18.75 -19.74 -3.87
C LEU A 222 20.21 -19.90 -3.41
N PHE A 223 20.79 -21.07 -3.65
CA PHE A 223 22.15 -21.41 -3.23
C PHE A 223 22.94 -22.00 -4.39
N ASP A 224 24.27 -21.81 -4.37
CA ASP A 224 25.20 -22.52 -5.25
C ASP A 224 25.43 -23.97 -4.79
N ASP A 225 26.24 -24.73 -5.53
CA ASP A 225 26.59 -26.13 -5.21
C ASP A 225 27.33 -26.29 -3.87
N ALA A 226 27.90 -25.21 -3.32
CA ALA A 226 28.58 -25.19 -2.03
C ALA A 226 27.68 -24.72 -0.88
N GLY A 227 26.42 -24.37 -1.15
CA GLY A 227 25.46 -23.87 -0.17
C GLY A 227 25.60 -22.38 0.14
N ASN A 228 26.35 -21.60 -0.66
CA ASN A 228 26.42 -20.16 -0.49
C ASN A 228 25.19 -19.49 -1.12
N PRO A 229 24.60 -18.46 -0.49
CA PRO A 229 23.43 -17.79 -1.03
C PRO A 229 23.78 -17.02 -2.31
N LEU A 230 22.91 -17.10 -3.31
CA LEU A 230 23.01 -16.40 -4.59
C LEU A 230 21.96 -15.28 -4.66
N PRO A 231 22.15 -14.22 -5.47
CA PRO A 231 23.44 -13.82 -6.02
C PRO A 231 24.44 -13.52 -4.89
N GLU A 232 25.74 -13.56 -5.21
CA GLU A 232 26.83 -13.38 -4.24
C GLU A 232 26.63 -12.09 -3.42
N GLU A 233 26.40 -10.97 -4.10
CA GLU A 233 25.96 -9.72 -3.48
C GLU A 233 24.44 -9.60 -3.55
N LYS A 234 23.80 -9.35 -2.41
CA LYS A 234 22.35 -9.12 -2.36
C LYS A 234 22.00 -7.89 -3.19
N ASN A 235 21.02 -8.02 -4.08
CA ASN A 235 20.57 -6.97 -4.99
C ASN A 235 19.08 -6.69 -4.82
N ASN A 236 18.54 -5.75 -5.58
CA ASN A 236 17.13 -5.32 -5.51
C ASN A 236 16.16 -6.28 -6.24
N GLY A 237 16.36 -7.59 -6.09
CA GLY A 237 15.52 -8.64 -6.65
C GLY A 237 16.24 -9.52 -7.65
N THR A 238 16.07 -10.83 -7.46
CA THR A 238 16.52 -11.90 -8.34
C THR A 238 15.36 -12.87 -8.55
N TRP A 239 15.13 -13.28 -9.80
CA TRP A 239 14.07 -14.24 -10.13
C TRP A 239 14.44 -15.65 -9.70
N ARG A 240 13.46 -16.37 -9.17
CA ARG A 240 13.57 -17.69 -8.58
C ARG A 240 12.48 -18.60 -9.15
N GLU A 241 12.82 -19.87 -9.28
CA GLU A 241 11.79 -20.90 -9.37
C GLU A 241 11.04 -21.00 -8.03
N ASP A 242 9.84 -21.56 -8.07
CA ASP A 242 9.12 -21.95 -6.87
C ASP A 242 9.97 -22.87 -5.97
N VAL A 243 10.10 -22.48 -4.70
CA VAL A 243 10.90 -23.20 -3.69
C VAL A 243 10.01 -24.12 -2.85
N SER A 244 8.70 -23.88 -2.82
CA SER A 244 7.73 -24.75 -2.13
C SER A 244 7.51 -26.08 -2.86
N GLY A 245 7.56 -26.05 -4.21
CA GLY A 245 7.19 -27.16 -5.08
C GLY A 245 5.69 -27.21 -5.41
N ASP A 246 4.88 -26.33 -4.83
CA ASP A 246 3.42 -26.29 -4.97
C ASP A 246 2.94 -25.41 -6.14
N TYR A 247 3.81 -24.53 -6.67
CA TYR A 247 3.51 -23.55 -7.72
C TYR A 247 4.50 -23.60 -8.89
N PRO A 248 4.72 -24.77 -9.53
CA PRO A 248 5.72 -24.93 -10.60
C PRO A 248 5.46 -24.09 -11.86
N ASN A 249 4.24 -23.55 -12.01
CA ASN A 249 3.88 -22.64 -13.10
C ASN A 249 4.15 -21.16 -12.79
N LEU A 250 4.70 -20.85 -11.61
CA LEU A 250 5.04 -19.49 -11.19
C LEU A 250 6.55 -19.33 -11.03
N VAL A 251 6.99 -18.08 -11.21
CA VAL A 251 8.32 -17.60 -10.79
C VAL A 251 8.15 -16.42 -9.86
N TRP A 252 9.03 -16.29 -8.90
CA TRP A 252 8.98 -15.19 -7.93
C TRP A 252 10.28 -14.41 -7.92
N GLU A 253 10.18 -13.15 -7.55
CA GLU A 253 11.31 -12.27 -7.36
C GLU A 253 11.54 -12.12 -5.85
N ASP A 254 12.78 -12.32 -5.45
CA ASP A 254 13.19 -12.19 -4.06
C ASP A 254 13.45 -10.73 -3.66
N SER A 255 13.99 -10.51 -2.47
CA SER A 255 14.35 -9.20 -1.95
C SER A 255 13.16 -8.23 -1.83
N CYS A 256 12.12 -8.66 -1.11
CA CYS A 256 10.98 -7.81 -0.75
C CYS A 256 11.45 -6.56 0.01
N SER A 257 11.14 -5.39 -0.52
CA SER A 257 11.48 -4.10 0.09
C SER A 257 10.35 -3.59 0.97
N ARG A 258 10.66 -2.62 1.84
CA ARG A 258 9.66 -2.01 2.74
C ARG A 258 8.42 -1.43 2.04
N ASP A 259 8.56 -0.85 0.84
CA ASP A 259 7.43 -0.37 0.02
C ASP A 259 6.52 -1.52 -0.44
N MET A 260 7.10 -2.70 -0.69
CA MET A 260 6.34 -3.88 -1.06
C MET A 260 5.65 -4.50 0.16
N LEU A 261 6.36 -4.59 1.29
CA LEU A 261 5.82 -5.16 2.51
C LEU A 261 4.67 -4.33 3.10
N VAL A 262 4.75 -2.99 3.07
CA VAL A 262 3.64 -2.14 3.53
C VAL A 262 2.37 -2.36 2.69
N GLY A 263 2.53 -2.57 1.38
CA GLY A 263 1.42 -2.97 0.51
C GLY A 263 0.85 -4.33 0.88
N TRP A 264 1.70 -5.34 1.09
CA TRP A 264 1.26 -6.66 1.55
C TRP A 264 0.51 -6.61 2.88
N ALA A 265 1.03 -5.85 3.86
CA ALA A 265 0.38 -5.66 5.15
C ALA A 265 -1.01 -5.00 5.02
N ALA A 266 -1.18 -4.07 4.09
CA ALA A 266 -2.50 -3.53 3.74
C ALA A 266 -3.47 -4.61 3.27
N GLY A 267 -2.99 -5.55 2.44
CA GLY A 267 -3.76 -6.72 2.03
C GLY A 267 -4.19 -7.60 3.21
N PHE A 268 -3.26 -7.92 4.12
CA PHE A 268 -3.55 -8.73 5.31
C PHE A 268 -4.56 -8.07 6.24
N GLY A 269 -4.33 -6.81 6.61
CA GLY A 269 -5.20 -6.07 7.54
C GLY A 269 -6.62 -5.90 6.99
N ALA A 270 -6.75 -5.40 5.76
CA ALA A 270 -8.05 -5.17 5.12
C ALA A 270 -8.82 -6.48 4.89
N ALA A 271 -8.13 -7.54 4.46
CA ALA A 271 -8.74 -8.86 4.30
C ALA A 271 -9.32 -9.36 5.62
N TRP A 272 -8.50 -9.38 6.68
CA TRP A 272 -8.93 -9.81 8.00
C TRP A 272 -10.14 -9.00 8.48
N GLU A 273 -10.08 -7.68 8.38
CA GLU A 273 -11.15 -6.77 8.82
C GLU A 273 -12.50 -7.14 8.21
N VAL A 274 -12.53 -7.46 6.92
CA VAL A 274 -13.77 -7.78 6.20
C VAL A 274 -14.25 -9.22 6.44
N ILE A 275 -13.34 -10.19 6.56
CA ILE A 275 -13.68 -11.63 6.55
C ILE A 275 -13.75 -12.27 7.93
N ARG A 276 -13.20 -11.64 8.97
CA ARG A 276 -12.99 -12.22 10.30
C ARG A 276 -14.22 -12.94 10.83
N SER A 277 -15.38 -12.28 10.73
CA SER A 277 -16.65 -12.77 11.26
C SER A 277 -17.64 -13.16 10.15
N ASP A 278 -17.16 -13.33 8.92
CA ASP A 278 -18.00 -13.63 7.77
C ASP A 278 -18.21 -15.15 7.59
N PRO A 279 -19.42 -15.69 7.81
CA PRO A 279 -19.68 -17.12 7.68
C PRO A 279 -19.61 -17.61 6.22
N ASP A 280 -19.69 -16.72 5.23
CA ASP A 280 -19.60 -17.07 3.82
C ASP A 280 -18.14 -17.25 3.35
N ILE A 281 -17.18 -16.85 4.18
CA ILE A 281 -15.76 -17.08 3.93
C ILE A 281 -15.33 -18.39 4.62
N PRO A 282 -14.68 -19.33 3.91
CA PRO A 282 -14.25 -20.59 4.50
C PRO A 282 -13.25 -20.40 5.65
N ASP A 283 -13.40 -21.18 6.73
CA ASP A 283 -12.46 -21.17 7.87
C ASP A 283 -11.01 -21.44 7.45
N SER A 284 -10.80 -22.28 6.44
CA SER A 284 -9.46 -22.57 5.93
C SER A 284 -8.78 -21.33 5.36
N VAL A 285 -9.52 -20.43 4.70
CA VAL A 285 -8.98 -19.19 4.14
C VAL A 285 -8.57 -18.23 5.27
N ARG A 286 -9.42 -18.07 6.29
CA ARG A 286 -9.08 -17.30 7.49
C ARG A 286 -7.85 -17.86 8.21
N SER A 287 -7.80 -19.17 8.38
CA SER A 287 -6.68 -19.85 9.05
C SER A 287 -5.37 -19.68 8.30
N THR A 288 -5.40 -19.76 6.96
CA THR A 288 -4.22 -19.50 6.13
C THR A 288 -3.76 -18.06 6.27
N LEU A 289 -4.66 -17.08 6.17
CA LEU A 289 -4.35 -15.66 6.34
C LEU A 289 -3.67 -15.40 7.70
N ALA A 290 -4.24 -15.94 8.78
CA ALA A 290 -3.70 -15.77 10.13
C ALA A 290 -2.32 -16.44 10.29
N THR A 291 -2.13 -17.63 9.71
CA THR A 291 -0.86 -18.35 9.77
C THR A 291 0.26 -17.60 9.04
N ASP A 292 -0.03 -17.11 7.84
CA ASP A 292 0.92 -16.34 7.04
C ASP A 292 1.29 -15.03 7.74
N ALA A 293 0.29 -14.32 8.28
CA ALA A 293 0.50 -13.08 9.02
C ALA A 293 1.35 -13.29 10.28
N ALA A 294 1.06 -14.34 11.07
CA ALA A 294 1.81 -14.68 12.27
C ALA A 294 3.29 -14.97 11.96
N ALA A 295 3.55 -15.71 10.88
CA ALA A 295 4.91 -16.05 10.49
C ALA A 295 5.73 -14.81 10.09
N ILE A 296 5.13 -13.86 9.36
CA ILE A 296 5.80 -12.60 8.99
C ILE A 296 6.01 -11.72 10.24
N ALA A 297 5.00 -11.58 11.11
CA ALA A 297 5.14 -10.82 12.35
C ALA A 297 6.24 -11.38 13.26
N ALA A 298 6.32 -12.71 13.39
CA ALA A 298 7.38 -13.37 14.16
C ALA A 298 8.78 -13.12 13.56
N SER A 299 8.91 -13.15 12.23
CA SER A 299 10.16 -12.84 11.52
C SER A 299 10.62 -11.40 11.81
N LEU A 300 9.71 -10.42 11.71
CA LEU A 300 9.98 -9.01 11.97
C LEU A 300 10.27 -8.71 13.45
N SER A 301 9.71 -9.49 14.38
CA SER A 301 9.92 -9.32 15.83
C SER A 301 11.18 -10.03 16.33
N THR A 302 11.88 -10.76 15.46
CA THR A 302 13.09 -11.50 15.82
C THR A 302 14.32 -10.63 15.61
N VAL A 303 15.12 -10.47 16.67
CA VAL A 303 16.45 -9.85 16.59
C VAL A 303 17.38 -10.73 15.76
N GLN A 304 17.84 -10.21 14.64
CA GLN A 304 18.68 -10.90 13.68
C GLN A 304 20.15 -10.89 14.09
N SER A 305 21.00 -11.54 13.29
CA SER A 305 22.45 -11.59 13.51
C SER A 305 23.14 -10.22 13.46
N SER A 306 22.49 -9.21 12.86
CA SER A 306 22.91 -7.81 12.87
C SER A 306 22.78 -7.14 14.24
N GLY A 307 22.00 -7.74 15.16
CA GLY A 307 21.65 -7.17 16.46
C GLY A 307 20.34 -6.38 16.47
N TYR A 308 19.60 -6.36 15.36
CA TYR A 308 18.37 -5.61 15.20
C TYR A 308 17.19 -6.50 14.81
N ASP A 309 15.99 -6.12 15.25
CA ASP A 309 14.71 -6.61 14.73
C ASP A 309 14.24 -5.72 13.56
N LEU A 310 13.01 -5.92 13.07
CA LEU A 310 12.41 -5.13 11.98
C LEU A 310 13.24 -5.17 10.68
N GLU A 311 13.88 -6.31 10.44
CA GLU A 311 14.57 -6.64 9.20
C GLU A 311 13.71 -7.60 8.37
N ILE A 312 13.45 -7.24 7.12
CA ILE A 312 12.78 -8.13 6.17
C ILE A 312 13.80 -9.17 5.72
N MET A 313 13.56 -10.43 6.09
CA MET A 313 14.42 -11.56 5.75
C MET A 313 13.98 -12.22 4.44
N ASP A 314 14.93 -12.80 3.73
CA ASP A 314 14.70 -13.56 2.50
C ASP A 314 14.89 -15.06 2.70
N ALA A 315 14.46 -15.87 1.73
CA ALA A 315 14.51 -17.33 1.78
C ALA A 315 15.96 -17.89 1.77
N ASP A 316 16.93 -17.07 1.38
CA ASP A 316 18.35 -17.39 1.46
C ASP A 316 18.98 -17.12 2.86
N GLY A 317 18.17 -16.66 3.82
CA GLY A 317 18.57 -16.36 5.19
C GLY A 317 19.25 -15.00 5.38
N ARG A 318 19.36 -14.18 4.32
CA ARG A 318 19.89 -12.82 4.41
C ARG A 318 18.76 -11.80 4.48
N MET A 319 19.06 -10.63 5.04
CA MET A 319 18.19 -9.46 4.93
C MET A 319 18.02 -9.07 3.45
N THR A 320 16.83 -8.61 3.07
CA THR A 320 16.57 -8.07 1.74
C THR A 320 17.26 -6.72 1.51
N TYR A 321 17.45 -6.33 0.26
CA TYR A 321 18.28 -5.18 -0.10
C TYR A 321 17.78 -3.83 0.45
N HIS A 322 16.45 -3.62 0.51
CA HIS A 322 15.80 -2.46 1.12
C HIS A 322 14.87 -2.90 2.26
N GLY A 323 15.37 -3.83 3.09
CA GLY A 323 14.60 -4.54 4.12
C GLY A 323 14.57 -3.91 5.51
N LEU A 324 15.00 -2.66 5.68
CA LEU A 324 15.10 -2.03 6.99
C LEU A 324 13.84 -1.22 7.33
N LEU A 325 13.13 -1.62 8.39
CA LEU A 325 11.99 -0.92 9.00
C LEU A 325 12.31 -0.30 10.36
N HIS A 326 13.47 -0.59 10.94
CA HIS A 326 13.87 -0.05 12.23
C HIS A 326 14.01 1.49 12.19
N GLU A 327 13.58 2.17 13.25
CA GLU A 327 13.66 3.62 13.46
C GLU A 327 15.08 4.19 13.36
N ASN A 328 16.11 3.43 13.70
CA ASN A 328 17.50 3.86 13.59
C ASN A 328 18.08 3.71 12.18
N SER A 329 17.29 3.31 11.19
CA SER A 329 17.79 3.08 9.83
C SER A 329 17.50 4.23 8.88
N VAL A 330 18.47 4.49 8.00
CA VAL A 330 18.36 5.41 6.86
C VAL A 330 18.87 4.68 5.63
N ASP A 331 18.03 4.62 4.59
CA ASP A 331 18.28 3.79 3.40
C ASP A 331 18.60 2.33 3.78
N ARG A 332 19.88 1.92 3.73
CA ARG A 332 20.37 0.55 4.00
C ARG A 332 21.34 0.48 5.19
N TYR A 333 21.40 1.54 5.99
CA TYR A 333 22.36 1.65 7.09
C TYR A 333 21.66 1.98 8.39
N TYR A 334 22.22 1.47 9.49
CA TYR A 334 21.89 1.93 10.83
C TYR A 334 22.73 3.15 11.19
N VAL A 335 22.07 4.16 11.73
CA VAL A 335 22.69 5.35 12.30
C VAL A 335 22.24 5.41 13.75
N ASP A 336 23.17 5.13 14.66
CA ASP A 336 22.90 5.22 16.09
C ASP A 336 22.27 6.57 16.42
N THR A 337 21.21 6.56 17.23
CA THR A 337 20.45 7.76 17.67
C THR A 337 19.60 8.45 16.60
N PHE A 338 19.53 7.93 15.37
CA PHE A 338 18.61 8.47 14.37
C PHE A 338 17.17 8.04 14.67
N GLU A 339 16.22 8.96 14.60
CA GLU A 339 14.79 8.66 14.81
C GLU A 339 14.03 8.84 13.50
N ASN A 340 13.78 7.73 12.79
CA ASN A 340 13.10 7.74 11.50
C ASN A 340 11.58 7.64 11.67
N GLY A 341 10.87 8.77 11.66
CA GLY A 341 9.41 8.83 11.77
C GLY A 341 8.65 8.00 10.73
N PRO A 342 8.96 8.09 9.42
CA PRO A 342 8.34 7.23 8.41
C PRO A 342 8.53 5.73 8.67
N ASN A 343 9.70 5.30 9.13
CA ASN A 343 9.92 3.92 9.53
C ASN A 343 9.14 3.55 10.80
N ALA A 344 9.01 4.47 11.76
CA ALA A 344 8.20 4.24 12.96
C ALA A 344 6.72 4.02 12.60
N LEU A 345 6.16 4.84 11.70
CA LEU A 345 4.82 4.67 11.14
C LEU A 345 4.67 3.32 10.42
N MET A 346 5.64 2.95 9.58
CA MET A 346 5.59 1.66 8.87
C MET A 346 5.72 0.48 9.83
N ALA A 347 6.63 0.50 10.80
CA ALA A 347 6.83 -0.60 11.73
C ALA A 347 5.61 -0.85 12.61
N LEU A 348 5.04 0.21 13.21
CA LEU A 348 3.79 0.12 13.97
C LEU A 348 2.65 -0.42 13.11
N GLY A 349 2.49 0.13 11.91
CA GLY A 349 1.38 -0.22 11.02
C GLY A 349 1.48 -1.63 10.46
N ILE A 350 2.65 -2.00 9.92
CA ILE A 350 2.89 -3.33 9.34
C ILE A 350 2.73 -4.40 10.40
N VAL A 351 3.43 -4.27 11.53
CA VAL A 351 3.40 -5.31 12.57
C VAL A 351 2.03 -5.32 13.25
N GLY A 352 1.40 -4.16 13.47
CA GLY A 352 0.03 -4.07 14.00
C GLY A 352 -1.00 -4.78 13.13
N ALA A 353 -1.00 -4.50 11.82
CA ALA A 353 -1.92 -5.15 10.89
C ALA A 353 -1.70 -6.67 10.80
N LEU A 354 -0.44 -7.13 10.81
CA LEU A 354 -0.12 -8.56 10.82
C LEU A 354 -0.51 -9.22 12.14
N ALA A 355 -0.26 -8.57 13.29
CA ALA A 355 -0.62 -9.08 14.62
C ALA A 355 -2.13 -9.24 14.78
N ILE A 356 -2.89 -8.25 14.30
CA ILE A 356 -4.36 -8.30 14.26
C ILE A 356 -4.85 -9.38 13.30
N ALA A 357 -4.31 -9.45 12.08
CA ALA A 357 -4.69 -10.48 11.11
C ALA A 357 -4.40 -11.90 11.59
N ALA A 358 -3.32 -12.07 12.37
CA ALA A 358 -2.93 -13.31 13.01
C ALA A 358 -3.75 -13.66 14.26
N GLU A 359 -4.39 -12.66 14.89
CA GLU A 359 -4.91 -12.74 16.25
C GLU A 359 -3.86 -13.31 17.24
N ASP A 360 -2.61 -12.81 17.14
CA ASP A 360 -1.45 -13.31 17.90
C ASP A 360 -1.09 -12.38 19.07
N GLU A 361 -1.27 -12.86 20.31
CA GLU A 361 -0.92 -12.13 21.54
C GLU A 361 0.55 -11.74 21.64
N THR A 362 1.46 -12.58 21.12
CA THR A 362 2.91 -12.30 21.18
C THR A 362 3.25 -11.14 20.28
N ALA A 363 2.69 -11.12 19.06
CA ALA A 363 2.88 -10.02 18.13
C ALA A 363 2.22 -8.73 18.63
N LEU A 364 1.03 -8.82 19.24
CA LEU A 364 0.35 -7.68 19.86
C LEU A 364 1.16 -7.08 21.02
N SER A 365 1.70 -7.93 21.92
CA SER A 365 2.58 -7.48 23.01
C SER A 365 3.85 -6.83 22.46
N TYR A 366 4.44 -7.35 21.38
CA TYR A 366 5.58 -6.70 20.75
C TYR A 366 5.22 -5.30 20.21
N VAL A 367 4.06 -5.12 19.57
CA VAL A 367 3.60 -3.80 19.10
C VAL A 367 3.40 -2.82 20.25
N LEU A 368 2.72 -3.22 21.32
CA LEU A 368 2.39 -2.32 22.42
C LEU A 368 3.59 -2.08 23.34
N ASP A 369 4.20 -3.15 23.86
CA ASP A 369 5.20 -3.06 24.90
C ASP A 369 6.58 -2.71 24.35
N THR A 370 6.94 -3.26 23.18
CA THR A 370 8.27 -3.06 22.60
C THR A 370 8.31 -1.85 21.68
N LEU A 371 7.44 -1.81 20.66
CA LEU A 371 7.42 -0.70 19.71
C LEU A 371 6.79 0.56 20.32
N GLY A 372 5.67 0.41 21.03
CA GLY A 372 4.98 1.49 21.72
C GLY A 372 5.76 2.02 22.93
N ASP A 373 5.80 1.25 24.01
CA ASP A 373 6.28 1.73 25.31
C ASP A 373 7.81 1.81 25.42
N THR A 374 8.52 0.78 24.97
CA THR A 374 9.98 0.69 25.18
C THR A 374 10.76 1.54 24.18
N ARG A 375 10.35 1.54 22.91
CA ARG A 375 11.05 2.25 21.81
C ARG A 375 10.42 3.58 21.44
N GLU A 376 9.24 3.89 21.99
CA GLU A 376 8.53 5.14 21.78
C GLU A 376 8.31 5.46 20.28
N LEU A 377 8.08 4.42 19.44
CA LEU A 377 7.78 4.63 18.03
C LEU A 377 6.60 5.61 17.79
N PRO A 378 5.55 5.64 18.64
CA PRO A 378 4.47 6.62 18.49
C PRO A 378 4.96 8.06 18.64
N ARG A 379 5.87 8.33 19.59
CA ARG A 379 6.53 9.64 19.74
C ARG A 379 7.39 9.95 18.52
N ILE A 380 8.20 9.00 18.05
CA ILE A 380 9.07 9.20 16.88
C ILE A 380 8.24 9.50 15.63
N ALA A 381 7.10 8.83 15.45
CA ALA A 381 6.17 9.11 14.38
C ALA A 381 5.57 10.52 14.48
N GLU A 382 5.20 10.97 15.68
CA GLU A 382 4.69 12.33 15.92
C GLU A 382 5.74 13.40 15.64
N GLU A 383 6.97 13.20 16.11
CA GLU A 383 8.03 14.22 16.14
C GLU A 383 8.93 14.24 14.90
N SER A 384 8.89 13.22 14.04
CA SER A 384 9.87 13.08 12.94
C SER A 384 9.30 12.49 11.64
N ALA A 385 7.97 12.48 11.44
CA ALA A 385 7.38 12.00 10.18
C ALA A 385 7.73 12.88 8.96
N GLU A 386 8.09 14.14 9.19
CA GLU A 386 8.37 15.14 8.16
C GLU A 386 9.66 14.89 7.37
N ILE A 387 10.58 14.06 7.88
CA ILE A 387 11.88 13.76 7.25
C ILE A 387 11.76 13.07 5.87
N ILE A 388 10.54 12.74 5.47
CA ILE A 388 10.19 12.18 4.18
C ILE A 388 10.30 13.20 3.05
N ASP A 389 10.30 14.49 3.39
CA ASP A 389 10.37 15.58 2.44
C ASP A 389 11.82 16.03 2.17
N PHE A 390 12.27 15.82 0.93
CA PHE A 390 13.56 16.28 0.41
C PHE A 390 13.37 17.41 -0.62
N GLY A 391 12.24 18.14 -0.56
CA GLY A 391 11.92 19.25 -1.44
C GLY A 391 11.74 18.81 -2.90
N PRO A 392 12.31 19.52 -3.88
CA PRO A 392 12.24 19.15 -5.30
C PRO A 392 12.72 17.72 -5.61
N GLY A 393 13.70 17.22 -4.85
CA GLY A 393 14.27 15.90 -5.01
C GLY A 393 13.51 14.78 -4.30
N SER A 394 12.33 15.05 -3.74
CA SER A 394 11.55 14.04 -3.01
C SER A 394 11.23 12.81 -3.86
N ASN A 395 11.51 11.63 -3.28
CA ASN A 395 11.04 10.35 -3.82
C ASN A 395 9.64 10.06 -3.25
N PHE A 396 8.61 10.19 -4.07
CA PHE A 396 7.22 10.02 -3.66
C PHE A 396 6.83 8.58 -3.27
N SER A 397 7.68 7.59 -3.55
CA SER A 397 7.54 6.28 -2.92
C SER A 397 7.63 6.37 -1.39
N GLY A 398 8.48 7.28 -0.87
CA GLY A 398 8.54 7.62 0.56
C GLY A 398 7.18 8.04 1.08
N TYR A 399 6.60 9.10 0.52
CA TYR A 399 5.26 9.59 0.90
C TYR A 399 4.20 8.50 0.89
N ASN A 400 4.11 7.72 -0.18
CA ASN A 400 3.19 6.59 -0.25
C ASN A 400 3.37 5.60 0.92
N MET A 401 4.62 5.21 1.21
CA MET A 401 4.91 4.31 2.33
C MET A 401 4.52 4.92 3.68
N GLY A 402 4.85 6.19 3.91
CA GLY A 402 4.53 6.87 5.16
C GLY A 402 3.03 7.00 5.39
N PHE A 403 2.27 7.40 4.37
CA PHE A 403 0.81 7.46 4.45
C PHE A 403 0.16 6.09 4.63
N LEU A 404 0.66 5.05 3.92
CA LEU A 404 0.12 3.70 4.08
C LEU A 404 0.48 3.11 5.46
N GLY A 405 1.70 3.34 5.96
CA GLY A 405 2.12 2.95 7.31
C GLY A 405 1.34 3.68 8.41
N GLY A 406 1.10 4.98 8.22
CA GLY A 406 0.26 5.78 9.11
C GLY A 406 -1.20 5.31 9.12
N TRP A 407 -1.76 5.01 7.95
CA TRP A 407 -3.09 4.40 7.83
C TRP A 407 -3.19 3.05 8.53
N LEU A 408 -2.20 2.17 8.33
CA LEU A 408 -2.18 0.89 9.02
C LEU A 408 -2.09 1.07 10.55
N SER A 409 -1.24 2.00 10.99
CA SER A 409 -1.05 2.30 12.42
C SER A 409 -2.34 2.81 13.08
N GLN A 410 -3.00 3.81 12.50
CA GLN A 410 -4.27 4.34 13.02
C GLN A 410 -5.41 3.30 12.94
N ARG A 411 -5.37 2.38 11.96
CA ARG A 411 -6.44 1.40 11.77
C ARG A 411 -6.29 0.20 12.69
N PHE A 412 -5.06 -0.33 12.84
CA PHE A 412 -4.79 -1.65 13.41
C PHE A 412 -3.99 -1.65 14.73
N VAL A 413 -3.59 -0.51 15.28
CA VAL A 413 -3.02 -0.46 16.64
C VAL A 413 -4.13 -0.17 17.66
N CYS A 414 -4.34 -1.09 18.60
CA CYS A 414 -5.47 -1.07 19.55
C CYS A 414 -5.36 -0.01 20.65
N ASP A 415 -4.20 0.59 20.90
CA ASP A 415 -4.01 1.60 21.93
C ASP A 415 -4.39 3.02 21.44
N ASP A 416 -5.37 3.64 22.10
CA ASP A 416 -5.88 4.98 21.75
C ASP A 416 -4.81 6.08 21.85
N ALA A 417 -3.91 6.01 22.83
CA ALA A 417 -2.86 7.00 23.02
C ALA A 417 -1.80 6.88 21.91
N VAL A 418 -1.41 5.65 21.56
CA VAL A 418 -0.55 5.39 20.42
C VAL A 418 -1.16 5.94 19.13
N ARG A 419 -2.45 5.66 18.88
CA ARG A 419 -3.13 6.18 17.69
C ARG A 419 -3.19 7.70 17.65
N ALA A 420 -3.40 8.37 18.78
CA ALA A 420 -3.43 9.83 18.83
C ALA A 420 -2.09 10.46 18.37
N GLN A 421 -0.95 9.88 18.74
CA GLN A 421 0.36 10.36 18.31
C GLN A 421 0.62 10.08 16.83
N VAL A 422 0.23 8.89 16.35
CA VAL A 422 0.27 8.55 14.92
C VAL A 422 -0.58 9.52 14.09
N VAL A 423 -1.79 9.85 14.55
CA VAL A 423 -2.68 10.83 13.92
C VAL A 423 -2.02 12.20 13.81
N ALA A 424 -1.34 12.65 14.87
CA ALA A 424 -0.59 13.90 14.85
C ALA A 424 0.57 13.86 13.82
N GLY A 425 1.35 12.77 13.80
CA GLY A 425 2.43 12.58 12.81
C GLY A 425 1.93 12.56 11.37
N VAL A 426 0.78 11.94 11.10
CA VAL A 426 0.17 11.90 9.76
C VAL A 426 -0.40 13.27 9.36
N ASP A 427 -1.25 13.87 10.18
CA ASP A 427 -1.96 15.10 9.80
C ASP A 427 -1.05 16.32 9.88
N GLN A 428 -0.36 16.50 11.00
CA GLN A 428 0.46 17.69 11.27
C GLN A 428 1.91 17.51 10.83
N GLY A 429 2.45 16.29 10.87
CA GLY A 429 3.82 15.99 10.49
C GLY A 429 4.01 15.71 8.99
N MET A 430 3.00 15.22 8.28
CA MET A 430 3.10 14.91 6.84
C MET A 430 2.11 15.68 5.97
N TYR A 431 0.82 15.67 6.31
CA TYR A 431 -0.24 16.08 5.38
C TYR A 431 -0.30 17.59 5.11
N GLU A 432 -0.36 18.39 6.16
CA GLU A 432 -0.54 19.84 6.08
C GLU A 432 0.33 20.55 7.14
N ARG A 433 1.62 20.75 6.85
CA ARG A 433 2.55 21.46 7.74
C ARG A 433 2.45 22.98 7.55
N PRO A 434 2.03 23.75 8.57
CA PRO A 434 1.88 25.19 8.42
C PRO A 434 3.22 25.90 8.11
N GLY A 435 3.24 26.67 7.02
CA GLY A 435 4.40 27.48 6.61
C GLY A 435 5.43 26.74 5.74
N GLU A 436 5.21 25.45 5.50
CA GLU A 436 6.03 24.66 4.57
C GLU A 436 5.40 24.66 3.17
N GLU A 437 6.24 24.56 2.14
CA GLU A 437 5.80 24.49 0.74
C GLU A 437 5.60 23.03 0.30
N ARG A 438 4.90 22.80 -0.82
CA ARG A 438 4.79 21.48 -1.47
C ARG A 438 4.12 20.40 -0.62
N GLN A 439 3.10 20.78 0.15
CA GLN A 439 2.46 19.87 1.11
C GLN A 439 1.55 18.83 0.43
N PRO A 440 1.46 17.58 0.95
CA PRO A 440 0.52 16.57 0.47
C PRO A 440 -0.94 17.03 0.35
N ALA A 441 -1.38 17.98 1.15
CA ALA A 441 -2.70 18.62 1.04
C ALA A 441 -2.96 19.28 -0.33
N GLU A 442 -1.90 19.68 -1.04
CA GLU A 442 -1.96 20.33 -2.37
C GLU A 442 -1.70 19.34 -3.51
N GLN A 443 -1.10 18.20 -3.19
CA GLN A 443 -0.57 17.26 -4.17
C GLN A 443 -1.62 16.41 -4.87
N SER A 444 -2.93 16.71 -4.82
CA SER A 444 -4.01 15.96 -5.50
C SER A 444 -3.78 14.43 -5.48
N GLN A 445 -3.56 13.87 -4.28
CA GLN A 445 -3.33 12.44 -4.08
C GLN A 445 -4.46 11.89 -3.20
N ALA A 446 -5.36 11.13 -3.82
CA ALA A 446 -6.57 10.65 -3.16
C ALA A 446 -6.28 9.80 -1.90
N LEU A 447 -5.19 9.01 -1.89
CA LEU A 447 -4.76 8.28 -0.69
C LEU A 447 -4.39 9.23 0.44
N TYR A 448 -3.58 10.25 0.16
CA TYR A 448 -3.08 11.16 1.19
C TYR A 448 -4.24 11.92 1.83
N HIS A 449 -5.19 12.38 1.01
CA HIS A 449 -6.41 13.01 1.48
C HIS A 449 -7.28 12.07 2.30
N LEU A 450 -7.49 10.82 1.87
CA LEU A 450 -8.35 9.88 2.60
C LEU A 450 -7.72 9.42 3.93
N VAL A 451 -6.40 9.27 3.98
CA VAL A 451 -5.69 8.94 5.22
C VAL A 451 -5.73 10.11 6.19
N ALA A 452 -5.50 11.33 5.73
CA ALA A 452 -5.64 12.53 6.56
C ALA A 452 -7.08 12.74 7.05
N LEU A 453 -8.09 12.46 6.20
CA LEU A 453 -9.49 12.51 6.58
C LEU A 453 -9.76 11.56 7.75
N GLN A 454 -9.33 10.30 7.64
CA GLN A 454 -9.45 9.31 8.70
C GLN A 454 -8.70 9.71 9.97
N ALA A 455 -7.53 10.33 9.84
CA ALA A 455 -6.76 10.83 10.98
C ALA A 455 -7.55 11.92 11.73
N ARG A 456 -8.12 12.89 11.00
CA ARG A 456 -8.95 13.98 11.56
C ARG A 456 -10.26 13.49 12.16
N SER A 457 -10.89 12.47 11.57
CA SER A 457 -12.09 11.83 12.11
C SER A 457 -11.79 10.76 13.16
N SER A 458 -10.51 10.46 13.42
CA SER A 458 -10.06 9.41 14.36
C SER A 458 -10.72 8.05 14.10
N THR A 459 -11.01 7.73 12.83
CA THR A 459 -11.65 6.46 12.46
C THR A 459 -10.65 5.32 12.56
N SER A 460 -10.99 4.31 13.36
CA SER A 460 -10.19 3.11 13.66
C SER A 460 -11.09 1.88 13.80
N LEU A 461 -10.52 0.70 14.01
CA LEU A 461 -11.32 -0.52 14.20
C LEU A 461 -12.18 -0.48 15.48
N TRP A 462 -11.83 0.35 16.46
CA TRP A 462 -12.46 0.39 17.78
C TRP A 462 -13.35 1.62 17.99
N SER A 463 -13.05 2.72 17.30
CA SER A 463 -13.71 4.01 17.50
C SER A 463 -13.71 4.87 16.23
N GLY A 464 -14.76 5.68 16.09
CA GLY A 464 -14.89 6.79 15.17
C GLY A 464 -15.85 7.78 15.82
N ASP A 465 -15.30 8.78 16.49
CA ASP A 465 -16.08 9.82 17.17
C ASP A 465 -15.73 11.24 16.68
N GLY A 466 -14.76 11.35 15.78
CA GLY A 466 -14.36 12.60 15.16
C GLY A 466 -15.35 13.07 14.09
N VAL A 467 -15.29 14.36 13.79
CA VAL A 467 -16.11 14.97 12.74
C VAL A 467 -15.38 14.84 11.41
N VAL A 468 -16.09 14.34 10.39
CA VAL A 468 -15.60 14.27 9.01
C VAL A 468 -15.31 15.69 8.51
N ASP A 469 -14.09 15.92 8.04
CA ASP A 469 -13.70 17.17 7.38
C ASP A 469 -14.20 17.16 5.92
N ASP A 470 -15.36 17.79 5.68
CA ASP A 470 -16.00 17.86 4.36
C ASP A 470 -15.06 18.45 3.29
N ALA A 471 -14.15 19.37 3.64
CA ALA A 471 -13.24 19.96 2.68
C ALA A 471 -12.14 18.97 2.24
N VAL A 472 -11.68 18.11 3.14
CA VAL A 472 -10.74 17.02 2.79
C VAL A 472 -11.48 15.95 1.99
N LEU A 473 -12.71 15.60 2.36
CA LEU A 473 -13.54 14.65 1.61
C LEU A 473 -13.81 15.13 0.18
N ASP A 474 -14.10 16.42 -0.01
CA ASP A 474 -14.28 17.01 -1.35
C ASP A 474 -13.02 16.87 -2.20
N ARG A 475 -11.82 17.00 -1.61
CA ARG A 475 -10.55 16.74 -2.32
C ARG A 475 -10.38 15.28 -2.69
N VAL A 476 -10.70 14.34 -1.80
CA VAL A 476 -10.70 12.89 -2.12
C VAL A 476 -11.59 12.62 -3.35
N LEU A 477 -12.82 13.14 -3.34
CA LEU A 477 -13.78 12.93 -4.42
C LEU A 477 -13.35 13.62 -5.72
N ALA A 478 -12.78 14.82 -5.64
CA ALA A 478 -12.24 15.53 -6.81
C ALA A 478 -11.11 14.72 -7.48
N ASP A 479 -10.17 14.19 -6.69
CA ASP A 479 -9.06 13.40 -7.22
C ASP A 479 -9.54 12.09 -7.85
N LEU A 480 -10.44 11.36 -7.18
CA LEU A 480 -11.03 10.13 -7.71
C LEU A 480 -11.75 10.37 -9.04
N ARG A 481 -12.51 11.48 -9.17
CA ARG A 481 -13.11 11.87 -10.45
C ARG A 481 -12.05 12.16 -11.51
N GLY A 482 -10.92 12.76 -11.12
CA GLY A 482 -9.80 13.12 -11.99
C GLY A 482 -8.98 11.95 -12.56
N PHE A 483 -9.06 10.74 -11.98
CA PHE A 483 -8.44 9.54 -12.56
C PHE A 483 -8.94 9.28 -13.99
N SER A 484 -8.15 8.59 -14.82
CA SER A 484 -8.63 8.12 -16.12
C SER A 484 -9.79 7.11 -15.98
N ASP A 485 -10.67 7.05 -16.98
CA ASP A 485 -11.73 6.05 -17.05
C ASP A 485 -11.19 4.69 -17.54
N ALA A 486 -11.98 3.64 -17.38
CA ALA A 486 -11.71 2.33 -17.96
C ALA A 486 -12.23 2.26 -19.42
N PRO A 487 -11.53 1.55 -20.32
CA PRO A 487 -10.21 0.95 -20.12
C PRO A 487 -9.11 2.02 -20.03
N TYR A 488 -8.19 1.87 -19.07
CA TYR A 488 -7.14 2.85 -18.86
C TYR A 488 -5.96 2.59 -19.80
N PHE A 489 -6.08 3.10 -21.03
CA PHE A 489 -4.99 3.22 -21.98
C PHE A 489 -4.30 4.58 -21.78
N PRO A 490 -3.07 4.60 -21.24
CA PRO A 490 -2.41 5.86 -20.96
C PRO A 490 -2.05 6.56 -22.27
N GLU A 491 -2.33 7.86 -22.32
CA GLU A 491 -1.91 8.75 -23.39
C GLU A 491 -0.65 9.52 -22.97
N SER A 492 0.20 9.83 -23.94
CA SER A 492 1.32 10.76 -23.71
C SER A 492 0.78 12.12 -23.28
N ARG A 493 1.33 12.66 -22.19
CA ARG A 493 0.98 13.97 -21.66
C ARG A 493 2.17 14.90 -21.79
N VAL A 494 2.02 15.91 -22.63
CA VAL A 494 2.99 16.99 -22.82
C VAL A 494 2.30 18.29 -22.41
N ASN A 495 2.50 18.71 -21.16
CA ASN A 495 1.96 19.98 -20.67
C ASN A 495 2.81 21.18 -21.12
N CYS A 496 4.12 20.97 -21.30
CA CYS A 496 5.04 22.04 -21.71
C CYS A 496 5.89 21.59 -22.91
N ASP A 497 6.01 22.44 -23.93
CA ASP A 497 6.91 22.22 -25.07
C ASP A 497 8.36 22.69 -24.81
N GLU A 498 9.29 22.44 -25.74
CA GLU A 498 10.70 22.79 -25.57
C GLU A 498 10.95 24.30 -25.37
N VAL A 499 10.16 25.16 -26.03
CA VAL A 499 10.30 26.62 -25.94
C VAL A 499 9.81 27.11 -24.58
N GLU A 500 8.70 26.55 -24.10
CA GLU A 500 8.16 26.83 -22.77
C GLU A 500 9.08 26.33 -21.66
N ILE A 501 9.70 25.17 -21.84
CA ILE A 501 10.71 24.62 -20.92
C ILE A 501 11.92 25.55 -20.82
N GLU A 502 12.45 26.04 -21.95
CA GLU A 502 13.55 27.01 -21.97
C GLU A 502 13.16 28.34 -21.30
N ALA A 503 11.88 28.75 -21.42
CA ALA A 503 11.34 29.94 -20.79
C ALA A 503 11.09 29.81 -19.29
N GLY A 504 11.03 28.59 -18.75
CA GLY A 504 10.73 28.30 -17.35
C GLY A 504 9.25 28.51 -16.97
N VAL A 505 8.37 28.63 -17.96
CA VAL A 505 6.92 28.84 -17.76
C VAL A 505 6.15 28.30 -18.96
N CYS A 506 5.04 27.60 -18.73
CA CYS A 506 4.23 26.99 -19.78
C CYS A 506 2.72 27.15 -19.55
N THR A 507 1.92 27.00 -20.63
CA THR A 507 0.46 26.88 -20.52
C THR A 507 0.08 25.41 -20.62
N ALA A 508 -0.34 24.81 -19.51
CA ALA A 508 -0.70 23.41 -19.42
C ALA A 508 -1.91 23.02 -20.27
N LEU A 509 -2.19 21.72 -20.37
CA LEU A 509 -3.28 21.17 -21.18
C LEU A 509 -4.68 21.65 -20.75
N ASP A 510 -4.86 22.03 -19.49
CA ASP A 510 -6.10 22.60 -18.96
C ASP A 510 -6.17 24.13 -19.06
N GLY A 511 -5.14 24.77 -19.63
CA GLY A 511 -5.01 26.22 -19.76
C GLY A 511 -4.45 26.92 -18.53
N SER A 512 -4.09 26.21 -17.47
CA SER A 512 -3.38 26.77 -16.32
C SER A 512 -1.95 27.17 -16.69
N THR A 513 -1.37 28.11 -15.94
CA THR A 513 0.05 28.49 -16.07
C THR A 513 0.87 27.69 -15.08
N LEU A 514 1.92 27.03 -15.56
CA LEU A 514 2.88 26.30 -14.72
C LEU A 514 4.22 27.02 -14.69
N HIS A 515 4.78 27.22 -13.49
CA HIS A 515 6.15 27.68 -13.31
C HIS A 515 7.08 26.47 -13.20
N LEU A 516 8.20 26.46 -13.94
CA LEU A 516 9.08 25.29 -14.02
C LEU A 516 10.35 25.48 -13.18
N LEU A 517 10.72 24.45 -12.42
CA LEU A 517 11.97 24.42 -11.65
C LEU A 517 13.11 23.75 -12.43
N GLY A 518 12.86 23.36 -13.69
CA GLY A 518 13.78 22.59 -14.51
C GLY A 518 13.87 21.12 -14.09
N GLU A 519 14.98 20.46 -14.46
CA GLU A 519 15.32 19.07 -14.13
C GLU A 519 15.75 18.92 -12.65
N ALA A 520 14.94 19.44 -11.74
CA ALA A 520 15.19 19.45 -10.29
C ALA A 520 14.51 18.28 -9.56
N GLY A 521 13.66 17.53 -10.25
CA GLY A 521 12.97 16.36 -9.70
C GLY A 521 13.91 15.20 -9.41
N TRP A 522 13.40 14.22 -8.66
CA TRP A 522 14.09 12.93 -8.49
C TRP A 522 14.51 12.34 -9.86
N ASN A 523 15.73 11.83 -9.95
CA ASN A 523 16.36 11.39 -11.20
C ASN A 523 16.41 12.45 -12.32
N ASP A 524 16.63 13.72 -11.96
CA ASP A 524 16.73 14.86 -12.88
C ASP A 524 15.45 15.04 -13.73
N THR A 525 14.28 14.71 -13.15
CA THR A 525 12.98 14.85 -13.84
C THR A 525 12.57 16.32 -13.93
N LEU A 526 12.03 16.75 -15.08
CA LEU A 526 11.42 18.07 -15.24
C LEU A 526 10.17 18.21 -14.38
N ILE A 527 10.14 19.24 -13.52
CA ILE A 527 9.02 19.48 -12.60
C ILE A 527 8.53 20.94 -12.62
N ALA A 528 7.27 21.11 -12.26
CA ALA A 528 6.68 22.39 -11.91
C ALA A 528 6.96 22.78 -10.45
N GLU A 529 6.75 24.06 -10.14
CA GLU A 529 6.74 24.62 -8.80
C GLU A 529 5.48 24.18 -8.04
N GLU A 530 4.32 24.26 -8.69
CA GLU A 530 3.03 23.81 -8.18
C GLU A 530 2.72 22.35 -8.56
N PRO A 531 1.98 21.60 -7.72
CA PRO A 531 1.53 20.26 -8.08
C PRO A 531 0.46 20.33 -9.19
N LEU A 532 0.50 19.38 -10.12
CA LEU A 532 -0.47 19.29 -11.22
C LEU A 532 -1.76 18.65 -10.74
N PRO A 533 -2.96 19.10 -11.15
CA PRO A 533 -4.18 18.36 -10.87
C PRO A 533 -4.17 16.99 -11.58
N MET A 534 -4.84 16.00 -10.99
CA MET A 534 -4.84 14.61 -11.48
C MET A 534 -5.19 14.48 -12.97
N SER A 535 -6.08 15.34 -13.48
CA SER A 535 -6.57 15.31 -14.87
C SER A 535 -5.51 15.61 -15.94
N ILE A 536 -4.44 16.33 -15.60
CA ILE A 536 -3.37 16.68 -16.55
C ILE A 536 -2.03 16.01 -16.22
N ARG A 537 -1.98 15.18 -15.17
CA ARG A 537 -0.76 14.45 -14.82
C ARG A 537 -0.39 13.44 -15.90
N PRO A 538 0.91 13.21 -16.11
CA PRO A 538 1.37 12.01 -16.80
C PRO A 538 0.73 10.76 -16.21
N ALA A 539 0.32 9.85 -17.09
CA ALA A 539 -0.26 8.59 -16.64
C ALA A 539 0.76 7.78 -15.84
N SER A 540 0.26 7.06 -14.84
CA SER A 540 1.07 6.21 -13.98
C SER A 540 0.35 4.90 -13.71
N ASN A 541 1.10 3.82 -13.62
CA ASN A 541 0.60 2.56 -13.09
C ASN A 541 0.29 2.63 -11.59
N TYR A 542 0.80 3.66 -10.90
CA TYR A 542 0.55 3.93 -9.50
C TYR A 542 0.82 5.40 -9.17
N HIS A 543 -0.22 6.22 -9.09
CA HIS A 543 -0.10 7.68 -8.93
C HIS A 543 0.51 8.09 -7.60
N TRP A 544 0.32 7.32 -6.53
CA TRP A 544 0.81 7.71 -5.19
C TRP A 544 2.33 7.69 -5.05
N ARG A 545 3.04 6.99 -5.94
CA ARG A 545 4.51 7.03 -5.99
C ARG A 545 5.04 7.94 -7.10
N SER A 546 4.15 8.41 -7.98
CA SER A 546 4.51 9.32 -9.05
C SER A 546 4.70 10.72 -8.51
N ASN A 547 5.58 11.46 -9.17
CA ASN A 547 5.85 12.84 -8.80
C ASN A 547 4.66 13.73 -9.22
N PRO A 548 3.89 14.32 -8.29
CA PRO A 548 2.73 15.15 -8.60
C PRO A 548 3.14 16.48 -9.27
N TYR A 549 4.43 16.81 -9.32
CA TYR A 549 4.99 17.97 -9.98
C TYR A 549 5.52 17.67 -11.39
N GLN A 550 5.55 16.40 -11.82
CA GLN A 550 6.08 16.03 -13.14
C GLN A 550 5.15 16.52 -14.25
N VAL A 551 5.67 17.39 -15.12
CA VAL A 551 4.87 18.06 -16.15
C VAL A 551 4.65 17.23 -17.40
N ASN A 552 5.65 16.45 -17.82
CA ASN A 552 5.60 15.69 -19.06
C ASN A 552 5.86 14.21 -18.77
N GLY A 553 5.21 13.31 -19.51
CA GLY A 553 5.50 11.89 -19.46
C GLY A 553 4.78 11.06 -20.51
N ASP A 554 5.36 9.92 -20.82
CA ASP A 554 4.84 8.95 -21.78
C ASP A 554 4.95 7.55 -21.19
N ALA A 555 3.80 6.94 -20.92
CA ALA A 555 3.73 5.57 -20.40
C ALA A 555 3.90 4.50 -21.50
N GLY A 556 3.98 4.92 -22.77
CA GLY A 556 4.11 4.04 -23.92
C GLY A 556 2.77 3.70 -24.57
N ALA A 557 2.79 3.57 -25.90
CA ALA A 557 1.60 3.39 -26.73
C ALA A 557 0.88 2.05 -26.54
N THR A 558 1.49 1.07 -25.87
CA THR A 558 0.89 -0.26 -25.63
C THR A 558 0.53 -0.51 -24.18
N ALA A 559 0.86 0.39 -23.25
CA ALA A 559 0.55 0.19 -21.84
C ALA A 559 -0.97 0.07 -21.61
N PHE A 560 -1.34 -0.72 -20.61
CA PHE A 560 -2.70 -0.93 -20.16
C PHE A 560 -2.66 -1.07 -18.63
N LEU A 561 -3.31 -0.13 -17.93
CA LEU A 561 -3.10 0.10 -16.50
C LEU A 561 -4.34 -0.26 -15.68
N GLY A 562 -4.14 -0.83 -14.49
CA GLY A 562 -5.24 -1.39 -13.68
C GLY A 562 -5.92 -0.42 -12.73
N ALA A 563 -5.42 0.82 -12.57
CA ALA A 563 -5.92 1.83 -11.63
C ALA A 563 -6.13 1.30 -10.19
N VAL A 564 -5.23 0.43 -9.72
CA VAL A 564 -5.34 -0.25 -8.41
C VAL A 564 -5.36 0.74 -7.24
N ASP A 565 -4.67 1.86 -7.40
CA ASP A 565 -4.70 3.00 -6.50
C ASP A 565 -6.10 3.63 -6.41
N PHE A 566 -6.75 3.95 -7.53
CA PHE A 566 -8.14 4.39 -7.52
C PHE A 566 -9.04 3.39 -6.77
N ARG A 567 -8.93 2.10 -7.10
CA ARG A 567 -9.80 1.04 -6.54
C ARG A 567 -9.70 0.99 -5.02
N PHE A 568 -8.49 1.00 -4.49
CA PHE A 568 -8.27 0.92 -3.05
C PHE A 568 -8.88 2.11 -2.32
N VAL A 569 -8.60 3.35 -2.76
CA VAL A 569 -9.11 4.54 -2.08
C VAL A 569 -10.64 4.62 -2.17
N TYR A 570 -11.22 4.33 -3.34
CA TYR A 570 -12.67 4.33 -3.50
C TYR A 570 -13.34 3.31 -2.58
N TRP A 571 -12.89 2.05 -2.61
CA TRP A 571 -13.52 0.99 -1.83
C TRP A 571 -13.23 1.11 -0.34
N MET A 572 -12.02 1.55 0.06
CA MET A 572 -11.69 1.87 1.44
C MET A 572 -12.62 2.97 1.99
N GLY A 573 -12.79 4.07 1.26
CA GLY A 573 -13.68 5.15 1.67
C GLY A 573 -15.16 4.74 1.71
N ARG A 574 -15.59 3.82 0.83
CA ARG A 574 -16.94 3.25 0.83
C ARG A 574 -17.19 2.25 1.96
N PHE A 575 -16.14 1.59 2.45
CA PHE A 575 -16.25 0.60 3.52
C PHE A 575 -16.15 1.21 4.91
N ILE A 576 -15.22 2.15 5.12
CA ILE A 576 -14.97 2.75 6.44
C ILE A 576 -16.12 3.70 6.81
N GLU A 577 -16.71 3.45 7.98
CA GLU A 577 -17.82 4.23 8.55
C GLU A 577 -17.33 5.55 9.15
N ARG A 578 -18.18 6.58 9.09
CA ARG A 578 -17.93 7.95 9.58
C ARG A 578 -17.97 8.06 11.09
#